data_AF-A0A2A3XH42-F1
#
_entry.id   AF-A0A2A3XH42-F1
#
_cell.length_a   1.000
_cell.length_b   1.000
_cell.length_c   1.000
_cell.angle_alpha   90.00
_cell.angle_beta   90.00
_cell.angle_gamma   90.00
#
_symmetry.space_group_name_H-M   'P 1'
#
loop_
_entity.id
_entity.type
_entity.pdbx_description
1 polymer ?
#
loop_
_entity_poly.entity_id
_entity_poly.type
_entity_poly.pdbx_seq_one_letter_code
_entity_poly.pdbx_strand_id
1 'polypeptide(L)'
;MRERPVTEREFVAVLKELGFKHKRTSGSHEQWEHLLFNHKRRMVSVDGHHAPFTKSLLKSMINQAGLSKKEFLKCLEHISHCEVLRKKYDPEFA
;
A
#
# COMPACT_ATOMS: atom_id res chain seq x y z
N MET A 1 -10.38 -14.65 10.29
CA MET A 1 -10.43 -13.97 8.97
C MET A 1 -9.76 -14.85 7.93
N ARG A 2 -10.51 -15.40 6.97
CA ARG A 2 -9.93 -16.10 5.81
C ARG A 2 -9.36 -15.03 4.89
N GLU A 3 -8.04 -14.97 4.78
CA GLU A 3 -7.37 -14.02 3.90
C GLU A 3 -7.61 -14.43 2.44
N ARG A 4 -8.53 -13.73 1.78
CA ARG A 4 -8.64 -13.79 0.32
C ARG A 4 -7.38 -13.16 -0.29
N PRO A 5 -6.87 -13.70 -1.41
CA PRO A 5 -5.67 -13.16 -2.01
C PRO A 5 -5.98 -11.76 -2.57
N VAL A 6 -5.08 -10.81 -2.32
CA VAL A 6 -5.27 -9.39 -2.65
C VAL A 6 -4.90 -9.18 -4.11
N THR A 7 -5.76 -8.48 -4.84
CA THR A 7 -5.49 -8.12 -6.24
C THR A 7 -4.60 -6.88 -6.34
N GLU A 8 -3.94 -6.71 -7.48
CA GLU A 8 -3.18 -5.49 -7.78
C GLU A 8 -4.02 -4.22 -7.61
N ARG A 9 -5.24 -4.21 -8.17
CA ARG A 9 -6.16 -3.06 -8.11
C ARG A 9 -6.48 -2.65 -6.67
N GLU A 10 -6.70 -3.63 -5.80
CA GLU A 10 -6.99 -3.40 -4.38
C GLU A 10 -5.80 -2.83 -3.63
N PHE A 11 -4.60 -3.37 -3.88
CA PHE A 11 -3.39 -2.87 -3.27
C PHE A 11 -3.10 -1.42 -3.70
N VAL A 12 -3.22 -1.15 -5.00
CA VAL A 12 -3.07 0.19 -5.57
C VAL A 12 -4.12 1.17 -5.04
N ALA A 13 -5.37 0.73 -4.88
CA ALA A 13 -6.43 1.56 -4.29
C ALA A 13 -6.04 2.00 -2.87
N VAL A 14 -5.59 1.07 -2.02
CA VAL A 14 -5.13 1.40 -0.66
C VAL A 14 -3.94 2.37 -0.69
N LEU A 15 -2.97 2.19 -1.59
CA LEU A 15 -1.84 3.11 -1.73
C LEU A 15 -2.29 4.53 -2.07
N LYS A 16 -3.23 4.69 -3.02
CA LYS A 16 -3.78 5.99 -3.41
C LYS A 16 -4.49 6.67 -2.24
N GLU A 17 -5.33 5.94 -1.51
CA GLU A 17 -6.04 6.46 -0.34
C GLU A 17 -5.08 6.92 0.77
N LEU A 18 -3.93 6.26 0.90
CA LEU A 18 -2.86 6.63 1.83
C LEU A 18 -1.95 7.77 1.33
N GLY A 19 -2.21 8.33 0.15
CA GLY A 19 -1.44 9.45 -0.40
C GLY A 19 -0.20 9.06 -1.20
N PHE A 20 0.05 7.77 -1.46
CA PHE A 20 1.15 7.36 -2.32
C PHE A 20 0.90 7.79 -3.77
N LYS A 21 1.94 8.31 -4.41
CA LYS A 21 1.90 8.76 -5.80
C LYS A 21 2.56 7.73 -6.70
N HIS A 22 1.98 7.52 -7.88
CA HIS A 22 2.61 6.71 -8.91
C HIS A 22 3.88 7.42 -9.39
N LYS A 23 4.98 6.68 -9.45
CA LYS A 23 6.29 7.20 -9.88
C LYS A 23 6.57 6.85 -11.33
N ARG A 24 6.49 5.56 -11.66
CA ARG A 24 6.75 5.01 -13.00
C ARG A 24 6.28 3.57 -13.08
N THR A 25 6.04 3.10 -14.29
CA THR A 25 5.81 1.68 -14.60
C THR A 25 6.93 1.18 -15.50
N SER A 26 7.49 0.02 -15.18
CA SER A 26 8.53 -0.65 -15.98
C SER A 26 8.09 -2.09 -16.23
N GLY A 27 7.62 -2.37 -17.45
CA GLY A 27 6.98 -3.66 -17.76
C GLY A 27 5.74 -3.88 -16.91
N SER A 28 5.68 -5.01 -16.19
CA SER A 28 4.56 -5.37 -15.29
C SER A 28 4.74 -4.87 -13.85
N HIS A 29 5.80 -4.07 -13.57
CA HIS A 29 6.06 -3.55 -12.24
C HIS A 29 5.71 -2.06 -12.17
N GLU A 30 4.79 -1.71 -11.28
CA GLU A 30 4.49 -0.31 -10.95
C GLU A 30 5.29 0.12 -9.73
N GLN A 31 5.92 1.29 -9.79
CA GLN A 31 6.59 1.90 -8.64
C GLN A 31 5.73 3.04 -8.10
N TRP A 32 5.47 2.99 -6.80
CA TRP A 32 4.72 3.97 -6.05
C TRP A 32 5.62 4.57 -4.97
N GLU A 33 5.51 5.87 -4.72
CA GLU A 33 6.29 6.52 -3.68
C GLU A 33 5.49 7.49 -2.83
N HIS A 34 5.95 7.66 -1.59
CA HIS A 34 5.51 8.73 -0.70
C HIS A 34 6.74 9.30 -0.01
N LEU A 35 6.93 10.62 -0.10
CA LEU A 35 8.20 11.25 0.29
C LEU A 35 8.39 11.30 1.80
N LEU A 36 7.31 11.47 2.56
CA LEU A 36 7.33 11.69 4.00
C LEU A 36 6.48 10.71 4.82
N PHE A 37 6.04 9.59 4.25
CA PHE A 37 5.14 8.66 4.94
C PHE A 37 5.82 8.03 6.16
N ASN A 38 5.25 8.29 7.34
CA ASN A 38 5.81 7.93 8.64
C ASN A 38 7.25 8.46 8.78
N HIS A 39 7.44 9.74 8.46
CA HIS A 39 8.72 10.48 8.52
C HIS A 39 9.85 9.91 7.66
N LYS A 40 9.53 9.07 6.66
CA LYS A 40 10.52 8.45 5.78
C LYS A 40 10.01 8.39 4.35
N ARG A 41 10.92 8.46 3.38
CA ARG A 41 10.58 8.14 1.99
C ARG A 41 10.27 6.65 1.88
N ARG A 42 9.09 6.33 1.36
CA ARG A 42 8.64 4.96 1.07
C ARG A 42 8.57 4.77 -0.43
N MET A 43 9.08 3.65 -0.89
CA MET A 43 9.00 3.23 -2.29
C MET A 43 8.47 1.81 -2.30
N VAL A 44 7.38 1.60 -3.02
CA VAL A 44 6.67 0.33 -3.10
C VAL A 44 6.68 -0.11 -4.55
N SER A 45 7.21 -1.31 -4.80
CA SER A 45 7.12 -1.95 -6.11
C SER A 45 5.96 -2.92 -6.10
N VAL A 46 4.93 -2.63 -6.88
CA VAL A 46 3.76 -3.49 -7.09
C VAL A 46 4.04 -4.37 -8.30
N ASP A 47 4.07 -5.68 -8.07
CA ASP A 47 4.37 -6.69 -9.07
C ASP A 47 3.07 -7.31 -9.62
N GLY A 48 2.42 -6.59 -10.55
CA GLY A 48 1.11 -6.97 -11.08
C GLY A 48 1.07 -8.36 -11.74
N HIS A 49 2.21 -8.87 -12.23
CA HIS A 49 2.30 -10.18 -12.88
C HIS A 49 2.01 -11.33 -11.91
N HIS A 50 2.30 -11.15 -10.61
CA HIS A 50 2.08 -12.14 -9.57
C HIS A 50 0.75 -11.95 -8.84
N ALA A 51 -0.18 -11.18 -9.40
CA ALA A 51 -1.53 -11.06 -8.87
C ALA A 51 -2.36 -12.33 -9.19
N PRO A 52 -3.16 -12.82 -8.24
CA PRO A 52 -3.37 -12.28 -6.90
C PRO A 52 -2.22 -12.67 -5.95
N PHE A 53 -1.80 -11.74 -5.10
CA PHE A 53 -0.51 -11.83 -4.42
C PHE A 53 -0.45 -12.99 -3.41
N THR A 54 0.68 -13.69 -3.38
CA THR A 54 1.00 -14.63 -2.31
C THR A 54 1.17 -13.90 -0.97
N LYS A 55 0.99 -14.63 0.15
CA LYS A 55 1.12 -14.05 1.49
C LYS A 55 2.50 -13.42 1.74
N SER A 56 3.56 -14.01 1.19
CA SER A 56 4.93 -13.52 1.31
C SER A 56 5.15 -12.24 0.51
N LEU A 57 4.70 -12.21 -0.76
CA LEU A 57 4.80 -11.03 -1.62
C LEU A 57 3.99 -9.86 -1.06
N LEU A 58 2.74 -10.11 -0.66
CA LEU A 58 1.89 -9.11 -0.03
C LEU A 58 2.54 -8.53 1.23
N LYS A 59 3.08 -9.38 2.11
CA LYS A 59 3.80 -8.93 3.31
C LYS A 59 5.01 -8.06 2.96
N SER A 60 5.76 -8.41 1.92
CA SER A 60 6.89 -7.62 1.45
C SER A 60 6.46 -6.22 0.99
N MET A 61 5.42 -6.13 0.16
CA MET A 61 4.92 -4.83 -0.34
C MET A 61 4.34 -3.97 0.78
N ILE A 62 3.60 -4.57 1.72
CA ILE A 62 3.08 -3.87 2.92
C ILE A 62 4.23 -3.28 3.76
N ASN A 63 5.31 -4.05 3.95
CA ASN A 63 6.49 -3.59 4.68
C ASN A 63 7.19 -2.43 3.95
N GLN A 64 7.27 -2.47 2.61
CA GLN A 64 7.80 -1.38 1.80
C GLN A 64 6.98 -0.09 1.98
N ALA A 65 5.66 -0.20 2.07
CA ALA A 65 4.76 0.92 2.38
C ALA A 65 4.91 1.43 3.82
N GLY A 66 5.59 0.69 4.70
CA GLY A 66 5.79 1.06 6.10
C GLY A 66 4.56 0.81 6.99
N LEU A 67 3.67 -0.09 6.57
CA LEU A 67 2.47 -0.49 7.30
C LEU A 67 2.66 -1.86 7.96
N SER A 68 1.85 -2.18 8.96
CA SER A 68 1.64 -3.56 9.38
C SER A 68 0.57 -4.25 8.53
N LYS A 69 0.62 -5.58 8.47
CA LYS A 69 -0.42 -6.38 7.81
C LYS A 69 -1.82 -6.08 8.33
N LYS A 70 -1.96 -5.85 9.64
CA LYS A 70 -3.25 -5.56 10.29
C LYS A 70 -3.79 -4.20 9.85
N GLU A 71 -2.94 -3.19 9.77
CA GLU A 71 -3.31 -1.85 9.28
C GLU A 71 -3.76 -1.91 7.82
N PHE A 72 -2.99 -2.59 6.97
CA PHE A 72 -3.34 -2.76 5.56
C PHE A 72 -4.69 -3.48 5.39
N LEU A 73 -4.92 -4.60 6.08
CA LEU A 73 -6.18 -5.34 5.96
C LEU A 73 -7.38 -4.51 6.41
N LYS A 74 -7.23 -3.72 7.49
CA LYS A 74 -8.29 -2.79 7.92
C LYS A 74 -8.59 -1.72 6.89
N CYS A 75 -7.57 -1.17 6.23
CA CYS A 75 -7.73 -0.24 5.11
C CYS A 75 -8.46 -0.87 3.93
N LEU A 76 -8.13 -2.13 3.63
CA LEU A 76 -8.77 -2.88 2.55
C LEU A 76 -10.25 -3.17 2.85
N GLU A 77 -10.60 -3.43 4.11
CA GLU A 77 -11.99 -3.69 4.53
C GLU A 77 -12.80 -2.40 4.72
N HIS A 78 -12.15 -1.33 5.18
CA HIS A 78 -12.78 -0.05 5.53
C HIS A 78 -11.91 1.13 5.07
N ILE A 79 -12.38 1.84 4.04
CA ILE A 79 -11.75 3.07 3.52
C ILE A 79 -11.56 4.13 4.61
N SER A 80 -12.49 4.24 5.57
CA SER A 80 -12.36 5.18 6.69
C SER A 80 -11.09 4.93 7.52
N HIS A 81 -10.56 3.70 7.54
CA HIS A 81 -9.30 3.41 8.21
C HIS A 81 -8.08 3.94 7.44
N CYS A 82 -8.15 4.03 6.09
CA CYS A 82 -7.12 4.67 5.29
C CYS A 82 -6.95 6.14 5.71
N GLU A 83 -8.05 6.86 5.91
CA GLU A 83 -8.00 8.26 6.36
C GLU A 83 -7.34 8.37 7.75
N VAL A 84 -7.68 7.48 8.68
CA VAL A 84 -7.06 7.45 10.03
C VAL A 84 -5.55 7.23 9.93
N LEU A 85 -5.10 6.27 9.10
CA LEU A 85 -3.68 6.03 8.92
C LEU A 85 -2.98 7.17 8.19
N ARG A 86 -3.66 7.81 7.24
CA ARG A 86 -3.13 8.97 6.54
C ARG A 86 -2.92 10.13 7.51
N LYS A 87 -3.89 10.48 8.35
CA LYS A 87 -3.71 11.51 9.41
C LYS A 87 -2.56 11.17 10.37
N LYS A 88 -2.34 9.88 10.60
CA LYS A 88 -1.28 9.40 11.50
C LYS A 88 0.12 9.46 10.87
N TYR A 89 0.23 9.17 9.58
CA TYR A 89 1.52 8.89 8.92
C TYR A 89 1.89 9.88 7.83
N ASP A 90 0.94 10.59 7.24
CA ASP A 90 1.18 11.63 6.25
C ASP A 90 1.18 13.00 6.96
N PRO A 91 2.36 13.60 7.21
CA PRO A 91 2.45 14.89 7.89
C PRO A 91 1.88 16.05 7.05
N GLU A 92 1.63 15.83 5.76
CA GLU A 92 1.01 16.83 4.87
C GLU A 92 -0.53 16.77 4.93
N PHE A 93 -1.11 15.75 5.59
CA PHE A 93 -2.56 15.54 5.70
C PHE A 93 -3.15 15.83 7.09
N ALA A 94 -2.30 15.92 8.11
CA ALA A 94 -2.68 16.21 9.50
C ALA A 94 -2.81 17.73 9.74
#